data_AF-A0A961TV52-F1
#
_entry.id   AF-A0A961TV52-F1
#
_cell.length_a   1.000
_cell.length_b   1.000
_cell.length_c   1.000
_cell.angle_alpha   90.00
_cell.angle_beta   90.00
_cell.angle_gamma   90.00
#
_symmetry.space_group_name_H-M   'P 1'
#
loop_
_entity.id
_entity.type
_entity.pdbx_description
1 polymer ?
#
loop_
_entity_poly.entity_id
_entity_poly.type
_entity_poly.pdbx_seq_one_letter_code
_entity_poly.pdbx_strand_id
1 'polypeptide(L)'
;MAWFLNRYQCTRCDVEWEDEYSCMVDDECPQCGRDFSPYDSIDKTFAFVEDDRGVFMVEISPDTAEYDPAYEAFGPFADRKIAEAFAADRGWSL
;
A
#
# COMPACT_ATOMS: atom_id res chain seq x y z
N MET A 1 8.74 -7.63 -2.30
CA MET A 1 8.55 -6.35 -3.01
C MET A 1 7.56 -5.59 -2.18
N ALA A 2 7.97 -4.43 -1.69
CA ALA A 2 7.06 -3.58 -0.95
C ALA A 2 6.10 -2.91 -1.94
N TRP A 3 4.88 -2.61 -1.51
CA TRP A 3 3.91 -1.85 -2.30
C TRP A 3 3.66 -0.51 -1.62
N PHE A 4 3.68 0.59 -2.36
CA PHE A 4 3.56 1.93 -1.80
C PHE A 4 2.45 2.72 -2.48
N LEU A 5 1.71 3.51 -1.69
CA LEU A 5 0.96 4.65 -2.20
C LEU A 5 1.85 5.89 -2.08
N ASN A 6 2.39 6.33 -3.20
CA ASN A 6 3.22 7.51 -3.33
C ASN A 6 2.34 8.74 -3.49
N ARG A 7 2.65 9.81 -2.76
CA ARG A 7 1.94 11.09 -2.81
C ARG A 7 2.85 12.18 -3.34
N TYR A 8 2.33 12.97 -4.27
CA TYR A 8 3.08 13.98 -4.99
C TYR A 8 2.40 15.34 -4.90
N GLN A 9 3.19 16.41 -4.94
CA GLN A 9 2.70 17.77 -4.94
C GLN A 9 3.51 18.61 -5.92
N CYS A 10 2.83 19.21 -6.90
CA CYS A 10 3.47 20.11 -7.85
C CYS A 10 3.52 21.52 -7.29
N THR A 11 4.72 21.98 -6.92
CA THR A 11 4.96 23.32 -6.36
C THR A 11 4.69 24.49 -7.34
N ARG A 12 4.40 24.19 -8.62
CA ARG A 12 4.05 25.19 -9.64
C ARG A 12 2.55 25.25 -9.92
N CYS A 13 1.90 24.11 -10.00
CA CYS A 13 0.49 23.99 -10.37
C CYS A 13 -0.43 23.88 -9.15
N ASP A 14 0.13 23.67 -7.97
CA ASP A 14 -0.59 23.42 -6.72
C ASP A 14 -1.53 22.20 -6.81
N VAL A 15 -1.15 21.23 -7.65
CA VAL A 15 -1.87 19.97 -7.84
C VAL A 15 -1.19 18.89 -7.02
N GLU A 16 -2.01 18.13 -6.30
CA GLU A 16 -1.63 16.92 -5.60
C GLU A 16 -2.20 15.71 -6.32
N TRP A 17 -1.44 14.63 -6.34
CA TRP A 17 -1.90 13.35 -6.86
C TRP A 17 -1.21 12.21 -6.12
N GLU A 18 -1.76 11.02 -6.28
CA GLU A 18 -1.24 9.80 -5.68
C GLU A 18 -1.11 8.74 -6.78
N ASP A 19 -0.10 7.89 -6.66
CA ASP A 19 0.07 6.72 -7.51
C ASP A 19 0.56 5.53 -6.69
N GLU A 20 0.20 4.33 -7.12
CA GLU A 20 0.60 3.09 -6.45
C GLU A 20 1.69 2.37 -7.23
N TYR A 21 2.77 2.02 -6.56
CA TYR A 21 3.89 1.35 -7.21
C TYR A 21 4.71 0.47 -6.25
N SER A 22 5.47 -0.46 -6.83
CA SER A 22 6.35 -1.39 -6.10
C SER A 22 7.59 -0.72 -5.47
N CYS A 23 7.76 0.59 -5.66
CA CYS A 23 8.80 1.40 -5.03
C CYS A 23 8.42 2.90 -4.99
N MET A 24 9.24 3.69 -4.29
CA MET A 24 9.15 5.16 -4.28
C MET A 24 9.77 5.70 -5.57
N VAL A 25 8.94 5.91 -6.59
CA VAL A 25 9.36 6.35 -7.93
C VAL A 25 8.94 7.79 -8.19
N ASP A 26 9.73 8.52 -8.97
CA ASP A 26 9.33 9.83 -9.48
C ASP A 26 8.15 9.68 -10.44
N ASP A 27 7.25 10.67 -10.44
CA ASP A 27 6.11 10.72 -11.36
C ASP A 27 5.93 12.11 -11.98
N GLU A 28 5.28 12.17 -13.12
CA GLU A 28 5.04 13.40 -13.88
C GLU A 28 3.77 14.11 -13.39
N CYS A 29 3.88 15.40 -13.11
CA CYS A 29 2.71 16.22 -12.77
C CYS A 29 1.69 16.17 -13.91
N PRO A 30 0.42 15.77 -13.65
CA PRO A 30 -0.58 15.57 -14.71
C PRO A 30 -1.03 16.85 -15.41
N GLN A 31 -0.66 18.02 -14.90
CA GLN A 31 -0.97 19.32 -15.49
C GLN A 31 0.18 19.90 -16.33
N CYS A 32 1.43 19.73 -15.91
CA CYS A 32 2.57 20.41 -16.52
C CYS A 32 3.69 19.49 -17.00
N GLY A 33 3.59 18.18 -16.75
CA GLY A 33 4.55 17.17 -17.20
C GLY A 33 5.94 17.34 -16.61
N ARG A 34 6.06 17.89 -15.41
CA ARG A 34 7.33 17.97 -14.69
C ARG A 34 7.43 16.82 -13.70
N ASP A 35 8.61 16.24 -13.60
CA ASP A 35 8.92 15.17 -12.67
C ASP A 35 8.95 15.66 -11.22
N PHE A 36 8.34 14.89 -10.33
CA PHE A 36 8.40 15.07 -8.89
C PHE A 36 8.64 13.73 -8.21
N SER A 37 9.56 13.73 -7.25
CA SER A 37 9.63 12.66 -6.25
C SER A 37 8.44 12.77 -5.30
N PRO A 38 7.97 11.64 -4.74
CA PRO A 38 6.90 11.68 -3.76
C PRO A 38 7.37 12.43 -2.51
N TYR A 39 6.48 13.24 -1.94
CA TYR A 39 6.73 13.91 -0.66
C TYR A 39 6.39 13.01 0.54
N ASP A 40 5.54 11.99 0.31
CA ASP A 40 5.14 10.98 1.29
C ASP A 40 4.90 9.66 0.55
N SER A 41 5.22 8.54 1.19
CA SER A 41 5.03 7.19 0.64
C SER A 41 4.53 6.28 1.75
N ILE A 42 3.27 5.87 1.63
CA ILE A 42 2.63 4.97 2.60
C ILE A 42 2.96 3.53 2.20
N ASP A 43 3.60 2.80 3.11
CA ASP A 43 3.77 1.35 2.95
C ASP A 43 2.39 0.67 2.99
N LYS A 44 2.03 0.08 1.86
CA LYS A 44 0.82 -0.71 1.64
C LYS A 44 1.15 -2.18 1.37
N THR A 45 2.38 -2.62 1.64
CA THR A 45 2.78 -4.03 1.43
C THR A 45 1.92 -4.97 2.25
N PHE A 46 1.44 -4.51 3.41
CA PHE A 46 0.74 -5.30 4.39
C PHE A 46 -0.41 -4.51 5.01
N ALA A 47 -1.60 -5.12 5.12
CA ALA A 47 -2.76 -4.49 5.73
C ALA A 47 -3.63 -5.48 6.50
N PHE A 48 -4.30 -4.96 7.55
CA PHE A 48 -5.43 -5.64 8.18
C PHE A 48 -6.72 -5.02 7.66
N VAL A 49 -7.56 -5.80 7.00
CA VAL A 49 -8.83 -5.35 6.41
C VAL A 49 -9.98 -5.95 7.19
N GLU A 50 -10.90 -5.12 7.67
CA GLU A 50 -12.15 -5.54 8.29
C GLU A 50 -13.28 -5.45 7.25
N ASP A 51 -14.05 -6.53 7.08
CA ASP A 51 -15.21 -6.52 6.20
C ASP A 51 -16.51 -6.06 6.91
N ASP A 52 -17.61 -5.99 6.16
CA ASP A 52 -18.92 -5.56 6.69
C ASP A 52 -19.54 -6.52 7.73
N ARG A 53 -18.97 -7.72 7.89
CA ARG A 53 -19.38 -8.73 8.88
C ARG A 53 -18.53 -8.67 10.15
N GLY A 54 -17.56 -7.76 10.22
CA GLY A 54 -16.65 -7.61 11.35
C GLY A 54 -15.60 -8.73 11.45
N VAL A 55 -15.31 -9.41 10.32
CA VAL A 55 -14.19 -10.35 10.26
C VAL A 55 -12.96 -9.68 9.66
N PHE A 56 -11.79 -10.13 10.10
CA PHE A 56 -10.51 -9.56 9.71
C PHE A 56 -9.83 -10.44 8.67
N MET A 57 -9.27 -9.81 7.65
CA MET A 57 -8.36 -10.41 6.67
C MET A 57 -6.98 -9.78 6.85
N VAL A 58 -5.95 -10.58 6.60
CA VAL A 58 -4.58 -10.11 6.43
C VAL A 58 -4.30 -10.08 4.94
N GLU A 59 -4.00 -8.91 4.38
CA GLU A 59 -3.64 -8.76 2.98
C GLU A 59 -2.14 -8.45 2.87
N ILE A 60 -1.46 -9.12 1.95
CA ILE A 60 -0.04 -8.88 1.67
C ILE A 60 0.22 -8.84 0.17
N SER A 61 0.97 -7.84 -0.27
CA SER A 61 1.51 -7.78 -1.62
C SER A 61 2.72 -8.71 -1.70
N PRO A 62 2.72 -9.74 -2.56
CA PRO A 62 3.85 -10.67 -2.66
C PRO A 62 5.08 -9.97 -3.24
N ASP A 63 6.25 -10.61 -3.09
CA ASP A 63 7.49 -10.08 -3.65
C ASP A 63 7.64 -10.21 -5.16
N THR A 64 6.70 -10.89 -5.79
CA THR A 64 6.56 -10.97 -7.24
C THR A 64 5.64 -9.88 -7.82
N ALA A 65 5.05 -9.03 -6.99
CA ALA A 65 4.23 -7.90 -7.45
C ALA A 65 5.12 -6.87 -8.17
N GLU A 66 4.78 -6.55 -9.42
CA GLU A 66 5.53 -5.58 -10.24
C GLU A 66 4.65 -4.41 -10.66
N TYR A 67 3.61 -4.69 -11.47
CA TYR A 67 2.71 -3.69 -12.07
C TYR A 67 1.42 -3.48 -11.30
N ASP A 68 1.01 -4.48 -10.53
CA ASP A 68 -0.18 -4.46 -9.67
C ASP A 68 0.18 -5.08 -8.32
N PRO A 69 -0.53 -4.73 -7.24
CA PRO A 69 -0.15 -5.18 -5.90
C PRO A 69 -0.34 -6.68 -5.68
N ALA A 70 -1.10 -7.37 -6.54
CA ALA A 70 -1.38 -8.81 -6.43
C ALA A 70 -1.71 -9.29 -5.01
N TYR A 71 -2.48 -8.50 -4.23
CA TYR A 71 -2.73 -8.79 -2.82
C TYR A 71 -3.28 -10.19 -2.59
N GLU A 72 -2.61 -10.94 -1.73
CA GLU A 72 -3.06 -12.22 -1.23
C GLU A 72 -3.74 -12.03 0.12
N ALA A 73 -4.99 -12.48 0.24
CA ALA A 73 -5.79 -12.34 1.45
C ALA A 73 -5.80 -13.65 2.27
N PHE A 74 -5.53 -13.54 3.57
CA PHE A 74 -5.51 -14.63 4.53
C PHE A 74 -6.58 -14.40 5.61
N GLY A 75 -7.39 -15.42 5.89
CA GLY A 75 -8.52 -15.34 6.82
C GLY A 75 -9.74 -16.12 6.32
N PRO A 76 -10.96 -15.77 6.78
CA PRO A 76 -11.28 -14.72 7.75
C PRO A 76 -10.87 -15.08 9.19
N PHE A 77 -10.49 -14.07 9.95
CA PHE A 77 -10.23 -14.15 11.38
C PHE A 77 -11.36 -13.47 12.16
N ALA A 78 -11.77 -14.09 13.26
CA ALA A 78 -12.90 -13.58 14.07
C ALA A 78 -12.56 -12.29 14.83
N ASP A 79 -11.28 -11.98 15.02
CA ASP A 79 -10.83 -10.76 15.67
C ASP A 79 -9.47 -10.30 15.13
N ARG A 80 -9.18 -9.01 15.33
CA ARG A 80 -7.93 -8.39 14.90
C ARG A 80 -6.69 -9.00 15.57
N LYS A 81 -6.79 -9.43 16.83
CA LYS A 81 -5.64 -9.98 17.57
C LYS A 81 -5.21 -11.34 17.00
N ILE A 82 -6.15 -12.14 16.53
CA ILE A 82 -5.88 -13.41 15.85
C ILE A 82 -5.20 -13.13 14.51
N ALA A 83 -5.71 -12.16 13.74
CA ALA A 83 -5.08 -11.74 12.49
C ALA A 83 -3.64 -11.23 12.71
N GLU A 84 -3.44 -10.39 13.73
CA GLU A 84 -2.12 -9.88 14.14
C GLU A 84 -1.19 -11.01 14.58
N ALA A 85 -1.66 -11.97 15.37
CA ALA A 85 -0.88 -13.13 15.78
C ALA A 85 -0.49 -14.03 14.58
N PHE A 86 -1.40 -14.23 13.63
CA PHE A 86 -1.13 -14.96 12.39
C PHE A 86 -0.05 -14.29 11.53
N ALA A 87 -0.09 -12.96 11.43
CA ALA A 87 0.91 -12.17 10.72
C ALA A 87 2.27 -12.20 11.42
N ALA A 88 2.28 -12.01 12.75
CA ALA A 88 3.50 -12.03 13.56
C ALA A 88 4.26 -13.37 13.48
N ASP A 89 3.55 -14.50 13.45
CA ASP A 89 4.11 -15.84 13.27
C ASP A 89 4.85 -16.00 11.92
N ARG A 90 4.47 -15.21 10.91
CA ARG A 90 5.10 -15.16 9.57
C ARG A 90 6.16 -14.06 9.44
N GLY A 91 6.42 -13.30 10.49
CA GLY A 91 7.30 -12.13 10.44
C GLY A 91 6.69 -10.96 9.66
N TRP A 92 5.37 -10.95 9.47
CA TRP A 92 4.66 -9.83 8.87
C TRP A 92 4.21 -8.89 9.98
N SER A 93 4.77 -7.69 10.01
CA SER A 93 4.45 -6.65 10.98
C SER A 93 4.38 -5.29 10.30
N LEU A 94 3.46 -4.44 10.77
CA LEU A 94 3.46 -3.00 10.48
C LEU A 94 4.61 -2.29 11.19
#